data_AF-N9PQG5-F1
#
_entry.id   AF-N9PQG5-F1
#
_cell.length_a   1.000
_cell.length_b   1.000
_cell.length_c   1.000
_cell.angle_alpha   90.00
_cell.angle_beta   90.00
_cell.angle_gamma   90.00
#
_symmetry.space_group_name_H-M   'P 1'
#
loop_
_entity.id
_entity.type
_entity.pdbx_description
1 polymer ?
#
loop_
_entity_poly.entity_id
_entity_poly.type
_entity_poly.pdbx_seq_one_letter_code
_entity_poly.pdbx_strand_id
1 'polypeptide(L)' 'MTTVDPRNIDEAIGQVESCICSLKYQNNRSTRKEAKDVLQVIKKNLPWEQYTNLKERIVLLQSLIFQPG' A
#
# COMPACT_ATOMS: atom_id res chain seq x y z
N MET A 1 18.04 -14.11 9.95
CA MET A 1 17.53 -13.34 8.80
C MET A 1 16.12 -13.83 8.54
N THR A 2 15.11 -13.00 8.77
CA THR A 2 13.72 -13.37 8.45
C THR A 2 13.59 -13.30 6.93
N THR A 3 13.67 -14.44 6.26
CA THR A 3 13.48 -14.54 4.82
C THR A 3 12.01 -14.32 4.52
N VAL A 4 11.64 -13.10 4.17
CA VAL A 4 10.28 -12.79 3.72
C VAL A 4 10.07 -13.48 2.38
N ASP A 5 8.98 -14.23 2.28
CA ASP A 5 8.61 -14.91 1.06
C ASP A 5 8.37 -13.86 -0.05
N PRO A 6 9.01 -13.97 -1.23
CA PRO A 6 8.81 -13.02 -2.31
C PRO A 6 7.33 -12.90 -2.72
N ARG A 7 6.53 -13.97 -2.56
CA ARG A 7 5.09 -13.94 -2.84
C ARG A 7 4.35 -12.96 -1.93
N ASN A 8 4.80 -12.77 -0.70
CA ASN A 8 4.20 -11.80 0.22
C ASN A 8 4.48 -10.36 -0.24
N ILE A 9 5.61 -10.13 -0.93
CA ILE A 9 5.93 -8.82 -1.50
C ILE A 9 5.07 -8.56 -2.74
N ASP A 10 4.94 -9.52 -3.63
CA ASP A 10 4.07 -9.42 -4.81
C ASP A 10 2.59 -9.22 -4.41
N GLU A 11 2.11 -9.96 -3.41
CA GLU A 11 0.75 -9.79 -2.89
C GLU A 11 0.55 -8.39 -2.28
N ALA A 12 1.53 -7.90 -1.52
CA ALA A 12 1.48 -6.55 -0.96
C ALA A 12 1.48 -5.48 -2.06
N ILE A 13 2.24 -5.67 -3.15
CA ILE A 13 2.20 -4.77 -4.31
C ILE A 13 0.79 -4.76 -4.90
N GLY A 14 0.19 -5.93 -5.14
CA GLY A 14 -1.17 -6.04 -5.67
C GLY A 14 -2.22 -5.37 -4.79
N GLN A 15 -2.12 -5.55 -3.46
CA GLN A 15 -3.01 -4.87 -2.51
C GLN A 15 -2.87 -3.35 -2.57
N VAL A 16 -1.65 -2.82 -2.65
CA VAL A 16 -1.40 -1.37 -2.75
C VAL A 16 -1.92 -0.82 -4.08
N GLU A 17 -1.70 -1.53 -5.19
CA GLU A 17 -2.20 -1.13 -6.51
C GLU A 17 -3.74 -1.11 -6.55
N SER A 18 -4.40 -2.09 -5.93
CA SER A 18 -5.86 -2.10 -5.77
C SER A 18 -6.36 -0.88 -4.99
N CYS A 19 -5.69 -0.52 -3.88
CA CYS A 19 -6.03 0.66 -3.11
C CYS A 19 -5.83 1.96 -3.91
N ILE A 20 -4.73 2.05 -4.67
CA ILE A 20 -4.44 3.20 -5.55
C ILE A 20 -5.55 3.37 -6.59
N CYS A 21 -5.95 2.28 -7.26
CA CYS A 21 -7.05 2.29 -8.23
C CYS A 21 -8.35 2.75 -7.55
N SER A 22 -8.69 2.15 -6.41
CA SER A 22 -9.90 2.51 -5.66
C SER A 22 -9.94 3.99 -5.28
N LEU A 23 -8.82 4.57 -4.83
CA LEU A 23 -8.72 5.99 -4.52
C LEU A 23 -8.81 6.90 -5.76
N LYS A 24 -8.32 6.45 -6.93
CA LYS A 24 -8.43 7.21 -8.18
C LYS A 24 -9.86 7.25 -8.73
N TYR A 25 -10.59 6.14 -8.64
CA TYR A 25 -11.96 6.05 -9.17
C TYR A 25 -13.04 6.46 -8.16
N GLN A 26 -12.83 6.15 -6.88
CA GLN A 26 -13.79 6.36 -5.80
C GLN A 26 -13.07 6.91 -4.57
N ASN A 27 -12.74 8.20 -4.60
CA ASN A 27 -12.08 8.88 -3.48
C ASN A 27 -13.08 9.26 -2.38
N ASN A 28 -13.55 8.28 -1.60
CA ASN A 28 -14.47 8.49 -0.48
C ASN A 28 -13.84 8.11 0.86
N ARG A 29 -14.55 8.39 1.96
CA ARG A 29 -14.04 8.13 3.32
C ARG A 29 -13.73 6.65 3.56
N SER A 30 -14.53 5.74 2.99
CA SER A 30 -14.36 4.30 3.17
C SER A 30 -13.12 3.79 2.45
N THR A 31 -12.92 4.15 1.18
CA THR A 31 -11.72 3.76 0.41
C THR A 31 -10.45 4.33 1.02
N ARG A 32 -10.48 5.56 1.55
CA ARG A 32 -9.35 6.11 2.32
C ARG A 32 -9.07 5.37 3.62
N LYS A 33 -10.10 4.89 4.31
CA LYS A 33 -9.92 4.10 5.55
C LYS A 33 -9.28 2.75 5.23
N GLU A 34 -9.81 2.04 4.25
CA GLU A 34 -9.27 0.76 3.79
C GLU A 34 -7.82 0.87 3.34
N ALA A 35 -7.51 1.88 2.52
CA ALA A 35 -6.15 2.18 2.08
C ALA A 35 -5.18 2.43 3.25
N LYS A 36 -5.64 3.10 4.32
CA LYS A 36 -4.84 3.31 5.54
C LYS A 36 -4.61 2.02 6.31
N ASP A 37 -5.62 1.17 6.43
CA ASP A 37 -5.53 -0.11 7.13
C ASP A 37 -4.53 -1.04 6.41
N VAL A 38 -4.64 -1.17 5.09
CA VAL A 38 -3.69 -1.93 4.24
C VAL A 38 -2.27 -1.40 4.40
N LEU A 39 -2.09 -0.08 4.32
CA LEU A 39 -0.80 0.57 4.50
C LEU A 39 -0.18 0.24 5.86
N GLN A 40 -0.96 0.25 6.96
CA GLN A 40 -0.45 -0.09 8.28
C GLN A 40 -0.04 -1.56 8.38
N VAL A 41 -0.83 -2.48 7.83
CA VAL A 41 -0.53 -3.92 7.83
C VAL A 41 0.78 -4.19 7.08
N ILE A 42 0.95 -3.62 5.89
CA ILE A 42 2.17 -3.81 5.08
C ILE A 42 3.39 -3.26 5.82
N LYS A 43 3.29 -2.04 6.38
CA LYS A 43 4.40 -1.42 7.11
C LYS A 43 4.83 -2.18 8.36
N LYS A 44 3.89 -2.87 9.02
CA LYS A 44 4.16 -3.63 10.25
C LYS A 44 4.74 -5.02 9.97
N ASN A 45 4.31 -5.66 8.88
CA ASN A 45 4.58 -7.09 8.65
C ASN A 45 5.66 -7.35 7.59
N LEU A 46 5.99 -6.36 6.75
CA LEU A 46 6.94 -6.53 5.66
C LEU A 46 8.09 -5.52 5.76
N PRO A 47 9.33 -5.89 5.40
CA PRO A 47 10.45 -4.96 5.28
C PRO A 47 10.36 -4.18 3.96
N TRP A 48 9.23 -3.51 3.76
CA TRP A 48 8.85 -2.82 2.52
C TRP A 48 9.89 -1.79 2.03
N GLU A 49 10.64 -1.19 2.96
CA GLU A 49 11.69 -0.22 2.64
C GLU A 49 12.86 -0.81 1.86
N GLN A 50 13.08 -2.12 1.95
CA GLN A 50 14.15 -2.84 1.26
C GLN A 50 13.77 -3.21 -0.18
N TYR A 51 12.47 -3.16 -0.52
CA TYR A 51 11.96 -3.50 -1.84
C TYR A 51 11.54 -2.23 -2.58
N THR A 52 12.40 -1.74 -3.47
CA THR A 52 12.19 -0.49 -4.23
C THR A 52 10.80 -0.42 -4.86
N ASN A 53 10.38 -1.51 -5.50
CA ASN A 53 9.10 -1.59 -6.17
C ASN A 53 7.94 -1.35 -5.17
N LEU A 54 7.86 -2.14 -4.08
CA LEU A 54 6.83 -1.97 -3.05
C LEU A 54 6.89 -0.59 -2.39
N LYS A 55 8.09 -0.07 -2.12
CA LYS A 55 8.31 1.26 -1.55
C LYS A 55 7.71 2.36 -2.42
N GLU A 56 7.94 2.33 -3.73
CA GLU A 56 7.37 3.32 -4.66
C GLU A 56 5.84 3.31 -4.66
N ARG A 57 5.22 2.12 -4.67
CA ARG A 57 3.75 1.99 -4.60
C ARG A 57 3.20 2.53 -3.27
N ILE A 58 3.87 2.23 -2.16
CA ILE A 58 3.51 2.74 -0.83
C ILE A 58 3.55 4.27 -0.78
N VAL A 59 4.61 4.89 -1.32
CA VAL A 59 4.73 6.35 -1.36
C VAL A 59 3.60 6.97 -2.19
N LEU A 60 3.28 6.38 -3.34
CA LEU A 60 2.16 6.82 -4.17
C LEU A 60 0.82 6.70 -3.42
N LEU A 61 0.57 5.56 -2.78
CA LEU A 61 -0.64 5.34 -1.98
C LEU A 61 -0.75 6.37 -0.85
N GLN A 62 0.34 6.64 -0.12
CA GLN A 62 0.36 7.67 0.91
C GLN A 62 0.01 9.05 0.35
N SER A 63 0.60 9.44 -0.78
CA SER A 63 0.28 10.71 -1.44
C SER A 63 -1.21 10.83 -1.74
N LEU A 64 -1.85 9.77 -2.26
CA LEU A 64 -3.28 9.78 -2.58
C LEU A 64 -4.17 9.84 -1.32
N ILE A 65 -3.78 9.17 -0.24
CA ILE A 65 -4.53 9.18 1.03
C ILE A 65 -4.54 10.60 1.64
N PHE A 66 -3.39 11.27 1.63
CA PHE A 66 -3.18 12.56 2.29
C PHE A 66 -3.42 13.76 1.39
N GLN A 67 -3.64 13.55 0.09
CA GLN A 67 -4.13 14.62 -0.78
C GLN A 67 -5.51 15.10 -0.30
N PRO A 68 -5.73 16.42 -0.19
CA PRO A 68 -7.06 16.96 0.03
C PRO A 68 -7.96 16.47 -1.12
N GLY A 69 -9.07 15.82 -0.75
CA GLY A 69 -10.08 15.33 -1.68
C GLY A 69 -11.15 16.37 -1.91
#